data_AF-A0A183C0G8-F1
#
_entry.id   AF-A0A183C0G8-F1
#
_cell.length_a   1.000
_cell.length_b   1.000
_cell.length_c   1.000
_cell.angle_alpha   90.00
_cell.angle_beta   90.00
_cell.angle_gamma   90.00
#
_symmetry.space_group_name_H-M   'P 1'
#
loop_
_entity.id
_entity.type
_entity.pdbx_description
1 polymer ?
#
loop_
_entity_poly.entity_id
_entity_poly.type
_entity_poly.pdbx_seq_one_letter_code
_entity_poly.pdbx_strand_id
1 'polypeptide(L)'
;MVAKLLVGNIFAYHEFATKFGSVYIYLNTVRMLLIYLLLAERTLATVLFRRYFELNGRLWLNIGCVIVLSSLSYAIQVTQKSSPHDFDDTTMISIILLFALQIFAIMIFMFIYLQNKAKYKGDTVLTLNQRFQLSENIRTLKQLGPTFVLYTLTVVLIYGIKFLFIFGWVVNDVPTKIAFMLQTLLLSCVNIGIELTVITHHPMLKRKAIQCILNSFKLCRKFRVGDAQSLPIIKPKDLFGEELIIRSPTEDYFNILAKAWS
;
A
#
# COMPACT_ATOMS: atom_id res chain seq x y z
N MET A 1 -40.94 -22.56 -12.51
CA MET A 1 -40.88 -21.10 -12.80
C MET A 1 -39.54 -20.60 -12.30
N VAL A 2 -38.52 -20.59 -13.16
CA VAL A 2 -37.13 -20.25 -12.78
C VAL A 2 -36.98 -18.75 -12.93
N ALA A 3 -36.83 -18.04 -11.81
CA ALA A 3 -36.43 -16.65 -11.82
C ALA A 3 -35.02 -16.56 -12.42
N LYS A 4 -34.95 -16.22 -13.72
CA LYS A 4 -33.72 -15.78 -14.37
C LYS A 4 -33.32 -14.45 -13.72
N LEU A 5 -32.38 -14.52 -12.78
CA LEU A 5 -31.69 -13.36 -12.26
C LEU A 5 -31.02 -12.62 -13.42
N LEU A 6 -31.54 -11.41 -13.69
CA LEU A 6 -31.06 -10.40 -14.63
C LEU A 6 -29.68 -9.85 -14.21
N VAL A 7 -28.68 -10.71 -14.09
CA VAL A 7 -27.25 -10.36 -13.93
C VAL A 7 -26.42 -10.90 -15.11
N GLY A 8 -27.07 -11.54 -16.08
CA GLY A 8 -26.45 -11.95 -17.34
C GLY A 8 -26.45 -10.81 -18.35
N ASN A 9 -25.32 -10.08 -18.45
CA ASN A 9 -24.72 -9.62 -19.72
C ASN A 9 -23.63 -8.54 -19.58
N ILE A 10 -23.23 -8.12 -18.38
CA ILE A 10 -22.08 -7.18 -18.26
C ILE A 10 -20.73 -7.89 -18.50
N PHE A 11 -20.67 -9.21 -18.33
CA PHE A 11 -19.47 -10.02 -18.63
C PHE A 11 -19.43 -10.61 -20.06
N ALA A 12 -20.41 -10.27 -20.91
CA ALA A 12 -20.60 -10.91 -22.22
C ALA A 12 -19.88 -10.22 -23.40
N TYR A 13 -18.95 -9.29 -23.16
CA TYR A 13 -17.93 -8.98 -24.15
C TYR A 13 -16.66 -9.71 -23.77
N HIS A 14 -16.52 -10.93 -24.28
CA HIS A 14 -15.39 -11.83 -23.99
C HIS A 14 -14.02 -11.16 -24.27
N GLU A 15 -13.94 -10.24 -25.23
CA GLU A 15 -12.73 -9.44 -25.47
C GLU A 15 -12.56 -8.26 -24.50
N PHE A 16 -13.64 -7.62 -24.07
CA PHE A 16 -13.58 -6.49 -23.15
C PHE A 16 -13.25 -6.96 -21.74
N ALA A 17 -13.90 -8.02 -21.27
CA ALA A 17 -13.64 -8.62 -19.97
C ALA A 17 -12.22 -9.18 -19.87
N THR A 18 -11.68 -9.75 -20.96
CA THR A 18 -10.29 -10.23 -21.00
C THR A 18 -9.28 -9.08 -21.01
N LYS A 19 -9.55 -7.97 -21.73
CA LYS A 19 -8.72 -6.75 -21.69
C LYS A 19 -8.74 -6.06 -20.32
N PHE A 20 -9.90 -5.95 -19.67
CA PHE A 20 -9.98 -5.39 -18.31
C PHE A 20 -9.35 -6.31 -17.26
N GLY A 21 -9.53 -7.62 -17.40
CA GLY A 21 -8.88 -8.62 -16.57
C GLY A 21 -7.36 -8.56 -16.65
N SER A 22 -6.79 -8.45 -17.86
CA SER A 22 -5.33 -8.35 -18.03
C SER A 22 -4.77 -7.06 -17.47
N VAL A 23 -5.44 -5.91 -17.66
CA VAL A 23 -5.04 -4.64 -17.04
C VAL A 23 -5.08 -4.72 -15.52
N TYR A 24 -6.12 -5.33 -14.95
CA TYR A 24 -6.23 -5.51 -13.49
C TYR A 24 -5.10 -6.38 -12.93
N ILE A 25 -4.82 -7.52 -13.58
CA ILE A 25 -3.73 -8.43 -13.18
C ILE A 25 -2.38 -7.70 -13.28
N TYR A 26 -2.15 -6.95 -14.36
CA TYR A 26 -0.95 -6.14 -14.52
C TYR A 26 -0.79 -5.11 -13.40
N LEU A 27 -1.81 -4.30 -13.13
CA LEU A 27 -1.77 -3.29 -12.06
C LEU A 27 -1.53 -3.92 -10.68
N ASN A 28 -2.15 -5.07 -10.41
CA ASN A 28 -1.91 -5.80 -9.17
C ASN A 28 -0.46 -6.29 -9.08
N THR A 29 0.13 -6.70 -10.20
CA THR A 29 1.53 -7.14 -10.25
C THR A 29 2.51 -5.98 -10.07
N VAL A 30 2.24 -4.82 -10.69
CA VAL A 30 3.02 -3.59 -10.45
C VAL A 30 2.95 -3.22 -8.96
N ARG A 31 1.76 -3.28 -8.36
CA ARG A 31 1.58 -3.03 -6.92
C ARG A 31 2.39 -3.99 -6.06
N MET A 32 2.46 -5.26 -6.45
CA MET A 32 3.28 -6.26 -5.79
C MET A 32 4.78 -5.89 -5.82
N LEU A 33 5.28 -5.52 -6.99
CA LEU A 33 6.67 -5.13 -7.18
C LEU A 33 7.06 -3.89 -6.37
N LEU A 34 6.15 -2.93 -6.23
CA LEU A 34 6.38 -1.73 -5.41
C LEU A 34 6.66 -2.07 -3.95
N ILE A 35 6.03 -3.09 -3.38
CA ILE A 35 6.26 -3.50 -1.99
C ILE A 35 7.65 -4.09 -1.82
N TYR A 36 8.09 -4.96 -2.73
CA TYR A 36 9.45 -5.50 -2.70
C TYR A 36 10.51 -4.42 -2.88
N LEU A 37 10.24 -3.44 -3.72
CA LEU A 37 11.11 -2.29 -3.93
C LEU A 37 11.22 -1.42 -2.67
N LEU A 38 10.09 -1.12 -2.01
CA LEU A 38 10.08 -0.41 -0.74
C LEU A 38 10.85 -1.20 0.34
N LEU A 39 10.72 -2.53 0.36
CA LEU A 39 11.49 -3.37 1.26
C LEU A 39 13.00 -3.28 0.97
N ALA A 40 13.39 -3.36 -0.31
CA ALA A 40 14.78 -3.25 -0.73
C ALA A 40 15.36 -1.88 -0.37
N GLU A 41 14.63 -0.80 -0.60
CA GLU A 41 15.03 0.56 -0.23
C GLU A 41 15.18 0.71 1.29
N ARG A 42 14.26 0.17 2.11
CA ARG A 42 14.40 0.16 3.57
C ARG A 42 15.57 -0.72 4.04
N THR A 43 15.84 -1.82 3.33
CA THR A 43 17.01 -2.68 3.59
C THR A 43 18.30 -1.91 3.36
N LEU A 44 18.39 -1.22 2.21
CA LEU A 44 19.53 -0.35 1.88
C LEU A 44 19.67 0.78 2.89
N ALA A 45 18.59 1.43 3.31
CA ALA A 45 18.60 2.46 4.34
C ALA A 45 19.12 1.95 5.68
N THR A 46 18.87 0.67 6.00
CA THR A 46 19.31 0.04 7.25
C THR A 46 20.77 -0.42 7.18
N VAL A 47 21.18 -1.03 6.07
CA VAL A 47 22.56 -1.53 5.87
C VAL A 47 23.52 -0.37 5.66
N LEU A 48 23.14 0.62 4.85
CA LEU A 48 23.97 1.76 4.48
C LEU A 48 23.64 3.02 5.28
N PHE A 49 23.11 2.89 6.51
CA PHE A 49 22.57 4.03 7.27
C PHE A 49 23.53 5.24 7.35
N ARG A 50 24.85 5.01 7.40
CA ARG A 50 25.87 6.09 7.41
C ARG A 50 26.02 6.83 6.08
N ARG A 51 25.87 6.14 4.95
CA ARG A 51 26.04 6.69 3.59
C ARG A 51 24.71 6.93 2.88
N TYR A 52 23.60 6.62 3.53
CA TYR A 52 22.28 6.63 2.90
C TYR A 52 21.91 7.99 2.32
N PHE A 53 22.27 9.07 3.03
CA PHE A 53 21.99 10.44 2.58
C PHE A 53 22.72 10.79 1.27
N GLU A 54 23.98 10.35 1.12
CA GLU A 54 24.77 10.53 -0.12
C GLU A 54 24.22 9.67 -1.26
N LEU A 55 23.68 8.49 -0.94
CA LEU A 55 23.10 7.56 -1.90
C LEU A 55 21.64 7.85 -2.26
N ASN A 56 20.95 8.73 -1.52
CA ASN A 56 19.51 9.02 -1.71
C ASN A 56 19.20 9.63 -3.10
N GLY A 57 20.23 10.14 -3.80
CA GLY A 57 20.13 10.55 -5.21
C GLY A 57 19.90 9.40 -6.21
N ARG A 58 20.01 8.13 -5.78
CA ARG A 58 19.84 6.95 -6.65
C ARG A 58 18.40 6.38 -6.67
N LEU A 59 17.40 7.18 -6.30
CA LEU A 59 15.97 6.87 -6.51
C LEU A 59 15.66 6.37 -7.94
N TRP A 60 16.42 6.83 -8.93
CA TRP A 60 16.31 6.41 -10.32
C TRP A 60 16.60 4.91 -10.54
N LEU A 61 17.46 4.28 -9.74
CA LEU A 61 17.72 2.83 -9.84
C LEU A 61 16.50 2.02 -9.40
N ASN A 62 15.83 2.47 -8.35
CA ASN A 62 14.58 1.87 -7.89
C ASN A 62 13.49 2.04 -8.97
N ILE A 63 13.29 3.25 -9.48
CA ILE A 63 12.32 3.51 -10.55
C ILE A 63 12.62 2.65 -11.80
N GLY A 64 13.89 2.58 -12.22
CA GLY A 64 14.32 1.72 -13.31
C GLY A 64 14.03 0.24 -13.07
N CYS A 65 14.28 -0.25 -11.85
CA CYS A 65 13.96 -1.62 -11.46
C CYS A 65 12.45 -1.92 -11.52
N VAL A 66 11.60 -0.98 -11.07
CA VAL A 66 10.13 -1.12 -11.21
C VAL A 66 9.75 -1.21 -12.68
N ILE A 67 10.29 -0.35 -13.53
CA ILE A 67 9.95 -0.33 -14.97
C ILE A 67 10.36 -1.66 -15.61
N VAL A 68 11.58 -2.15 -15.37
CA VAL A 68 12.08 -3.40 -15.94
C VAL A 68 11.28 -4.60 -15.45
N LEU A 69 11.05 -4.73 -14.14
CA LEU A 69 10.29 -5.85 -13.57
C LEU A 69 8.81 -5.82 -14.01
N SER A 70 8.21 -4.63 -14.10
CA SER A 70 6.83 -4.49 -14.60
C SER A 70 6.73 -4.85 -16.07
N SER A 71 7.71 -4.42 -16.88
CA SER A 71 7.76 -4.75 -18.32
C SER A 71 7.96 -6.24 -18.55
N LEU A 72 8.84 -6.88 -17.75
CA LEU A 72 9.05 -8.32 -17.78
C LEU A 72 7.79 -9.09 -17.36
N SER A 73 7.12 -8.64 -16.29
CA SER A 73 5.86 -9.23 -15.86
C SER A 73 4.77 -9.10 -16.92
N TYR A 74 4.68 -7.95 -17.60
CA TYR A 74 3.73 -7.75 -18.69
C TYR A 74 4.04 -8.67 -19.87
N ALA A 75 5.31 -8.78 -20.26
CA ALA A 75 5.74 -9.68 -21.33
C ALA A 75 5.40 -11.15 -21.02
N ILE A 76 5.59 -11.61 -19.78
CA ILE A 76 5.21 -12.96 -19.34
C ILE A 76 3.68 -13.15 -19.44
N GLN A 77 2.89 -12.17 -19.02
CA GLN A 77 1.42 -12.27 -19.07
C GLN A 77 0.88 -12.28 -20.51
N VAL A 78 1.46 -11.48 -21.41
CA VAL A 78 1.04 -11.43 -22.82
C VAL A 78 1.46 -12.69 -23.59
N THR A 79 2.57 -13.32 -23.19
CA THR A 79 3.08 -14.54 -23.84
C THR A 79 2.41 -15.82 -23.34
N GLN A 80 1.79 -15.80 -22.15
CA GLN A 80 1.00 -16.92 -21.65
C GLN A 80 -0.31 -17.07 -22.43
N LYS A 81 -0.31 -17.97 -23.42
CA LYS A 81 -1.54 -18.52 -24.03
C LYS A 81 -2.18 -19.52 -23.05
N SER A 82 -2.75 -19.06 -21.94
CA SER A 82 -3.39 -19.98 -20.99
C SER A 82 -4.83 -20.26 -21.40
N SER A 83 -5.14 -21.52 -21.69
CA SER A 83 -6.48 -22.06 -21.46
C SER A 83 -6.81 -21.87 -19.98
N PRO A 84 -8.02 -21.39 -19.60
CA PRO A 84 -8.42 -21.19 -18.20
C PRO A 84 -8.46 -22.48 -17.37
N HIS A 85 -8.23 -23.64 -18.00
CA HIS A 85 -8.26 -24.97 -17.36
C HIS A 85 -6.90 -25.68 -17.31
N ASP A 86 -5.86 -25.17 -17.98
CA ASP A 86 -4.54 -25.83 -17.95
C ASP A 86 -3.68 -25.22 -16.84
N PHE A 87 -3.83 -25.76 -15.63
CA PHE A 87 -2.85 -25.56 -14.56
C PHE A 87 -1.61 -26.38 -14.89
N ASP A 88 -0.71 -25.79 -15.68
CA ASP A 88 0.57 -26.38 -16.02
C ASP A 88 1.54 -26.41 -14.82
N ASP A 89 2.50 -27.33 -14.81
CA ASP A 89 3.53 -27.50 -13.77
C ASP A 89 4.30 -26.19 -13.51
N THR A 90 4.49 -25.40 -14.58
CA THR A 90 5.10 -24.06 -14.53
C THR A 90 4.31 -23.08 -13.65
N THR A 91 2.98 -23.19 -13.62
CA THR A 91 2.11 -22.37 -12.77
C THR A 91 2.24 -22.79 -11.31
N MET A 92 2.32 -24.09 -11.03
CA MET A 92 2.54 -24.59 -9.67
C MET A 92 3.88 -24.12 -9.10
N ILE A 93 4.96 -24.25 -9.87
CA ILE A 93 6.30 -23.77 -9.48
C ILE A 93 6.26 -22.26 -9.19
N SER A 94 5.62 -21.48 -10.06
CA SER A 94 5.50 -20.02 -9.88
C SER A 94 4.75 -19.67 -8.58
N ILE A 95 3.70 -20.40 -8.25
CA ILE A 95 2.93 -20.21 -7.02
C ILE A 95 3.81 -20.47 -5.78
N ILE A 96 4.55 -21.59 -5.77
CA ILE A 96 5.44 -21.95 -4.67
C ILE A 96 6.53 -20.90 -4.48
N LEU A 97 7.15 -20.44 -5.58
CA LEU A 97 8.19 -19.42 -5.54
C LEU A 97 7.66 -18.08 -5.01
N LEU A 98 6.49 -17.63 -5.46
CA LEU A 98 5.88 -16.38 -5.00
C LEU A 98 5.48 -16.45 -3.52
N PHE A 99 4.98 -17.60 -3.07
CA PHE A 99 4.70 -17.82 -1.65
C PHE A 99 5.98 -17.77 -0.81
N ALA A 100 7.03 -18.49 -1.21
CA ALA A 100 8.31 -18.50 -0.51
C ALA A 100 8.95 -17.10 -0.46
N LEU A 101 8.90 -16.36 -1.58
CA LEU A 101 9.40 -14.99 -1.67
C LEU A 101 8.66 -14.06 -0.71
N GLN A 102 7.35 -14.23 -0.53
CA GLN A 102 6.57 -13.43 0.40
C GLN A 102 6.95 -13.72 1.87
N ILE A 103 7.10 -14.99 2.24
CA ILE A 103 7.56 -15.37 3.58
C ILE A 103 8.95 -14.77 3.85
N PHE A 104 9.85 -14.86 2.88
CA PHE A 104 11.18 -14.25 2.96
C PHE A 104 11.12 -12.73 3.14
N ALA A 105 10.24 -12.03 2.42
CA ALA A 105 10.05 -10.58 2.56
C ALA A 105 9.61 -10.17 3.98
N ILE A 106 8.72 -10.93 4.61
CA ILE A 106 8.29 -10.68 6.00
C ILE A 106 9.44 -10.90 6.97
N MET A 107 10.22 -11.97 6.79
CA MET A 107 11.39 -12.25 7.63
C MET A 107 12.39 -11.10 7.54
N ILE A 108 12.70 -10.61 6.34
CA ILE A 108 13.55 -9.43 6.14
C ILE A 108 12.96 -8.20 6.83
N PHE A 109 11.67 -7.92 6.63
CA PHE A 109 11.01 -6.78 7.23
C PHE A 109 11.10 -6.80 8.77
N MET A 110 10.81 -7.95 9.38
CA MET A 110 10.89 -8.15 10.82
C MET A 110 12.32 -8.03 11.33
N PHE A 111 13.28 -8.63 10.62
CA PHE A 111 14.70 -8.52 10.94
C PHE A 111 15.17 -7.06 10.95
N ILE A 112 14.84 -6.30 9.89
CA ILE A 112 15.19 -4.88 9.77
C ILE A 112 14.56 -4.06 10.91
N TYR A 113 13.29 -4.31 11.21
CA TYR A 113 12.59 -3.62 12.30
C TYR A 113 13.27 -3.86 13.65
N LEU A 114 13.57 -5.13 13.97
CA LEU A 114 14.24 -5.51 15.21
C LEU A 114 15.66 -4.95 15.30
N GLN A 115 16.42 -5.02 14.21
CA GLN A 115 17.78 -4.46 14.13
C GLN A 115 17.79 -2.95 14.36
N ASN A 116 16.89 -2.20 13.70
CA ASN A 116 16.80 -0.76 13.87
C ASN A 116 16.39 -0.39 15.31
N LYS A 117 15.43 -1.12 15.89
CA LYS A 117 15.00 -0.92 17.28
C LYS A 117 16.09 -1.24 18.30
N ALA A 118 16.88 -2.30 18.06
CA ALA A 118 18.00 -2.67 18.91
C ALA A 118 19.09 -1.59 18.88
N LYS A 119 19.49 -1.14 17.69
CA LYS A 119 20.47 -0.04 17.53
C LYS A 119 20.00 1.26 18.18
N TYR A 120 18.71 1.58 18.08
CA TYR A 120 18.17 2.81 18.65
C TYR A 120 18.24 2.84 20.18
N LYS A 121 18.07 1.68 20.83
CA LYS A 121 18.11 1.55 22.28
C LYS A 121 19.52 1.35 22.85
N GLY A 122 20.35 0.57 22.16
CA GLY A 122 21.63 0.11 22.70
C GLY A 122 22.80 1.07 22.51
N ASP A 123 22.71 1.98 21.54
CA ASP A 123 23.90 2.71 21.07
C ASP A 123 23.88 4.16 21.59
N THR A 124 24.65 4.43 22.65
CA THR A 124 24.75 5.77 23.28
C THR A 124 25.59 6.73 22.43
N VAL A 125 26.48 6.19 21.59
CA VAL A 125 27.50 6.94 20.81
C VAL A 125 26.94 7.52 19.49
N LEU A 126 25.69 7.24 19.14
CA LEU A 126 25.09 7.75 17.90
C LEU A 126 24.96 9.28 17.90
N THR A 127 25.40 9.90 16.80
CA THR A 127 25.21 11.33 16.58
C THR A 127 23.72 11.67 16.44
N LEU A 128 23.36 12.93 16.71
CA LEU A 128 21.96 13.39 16.65
C LEU A 128 21.31 13.07 15.29
N ASN A 129 22.05 13.26 14.19
CA ASN A 129 21.57 12.96 12.84
C ASN A 129 21.33 11.46 12.64
N GLN A 130 22.21 10.59 13.14
CA GLN A 130 22.05 9.14 13.04
C GLN A 130 20.83 8.65 13.86
N ARG A 131 20.62 9.21 15.06
CA ARG A 131 19.44 8.91 15.88
C ARG A 131 18.15 9.33 15.16
N PHE A 132 18.16 10.50 14.53
CA PHE A 132 17.02 10.97 13.75
C PHE A 132 16.71 10.02 12.59
N GLN A 133 17.70 9.66 11.77
CA GLN A 133 17.52 8.72 10.65
C GLN A 133 16.99 7.36 11.11
N LEU A 134 17.52 6.85 12.22
CA LEU A 134 17.09 5.57 12.77
C LEU A 134 15.65 5.64 13.30
N SER A 135 15.29 6.73 13.98
CA SER A 135 13.92 6.98 14.43
C SER A 135 12.95 7.08 13.24
N GLU A 136 13.38 7.71 12.15
CA GLU A 136 12.60 7.83 10.93
C GLU A 136 12.40 6.47 10.29
N ASN A 137 13.45 5.66 10.16
CA ASN A 137 13.36 4.31 9.62
C ASN A 137 12.41 3.42 10.44
N ILE A 138 12.50 3.45 11.78
CA ILE A 138 11.58 2.71 12.66
C ILE A 138 10.14 3.17 12.44
N ARG A 139 9.93 4.49 12.33
CA ARG A 139 8.60 5.08 12.09
C ARG A 139 8.03 4.64 10.75
N THR A 140 8.82 4.74 9.68
CA THR A 140 8.41 4.31 8.34
C THR A 140 8.11 2.82 8.30
N LEU A 141 8.93 1.98 8.93
CA LEU A 141 8.66 0.54 9.05
C LEU A 141 7.36 0.28 9.81
N LYS A 142 7.12 0.98 10.92
CA LYS A 142 5.86 0.85 11.68
C LYS A 142 4.63 1.25 10.83
N GLN A 143 4.77 2.25 9.96
CA GLN A 143 3.71 2.66 9.03
C GLN A 143 3.50 1.64 7.90
N LEU A 144 4.57 1.02 7.40
CA LEU A 144 4.52 -0.02 6.36
C LEU A 144 4.04 -1.38 6.88
N GLY A 145 4.23 -1.67 8.17
CA GLY A 145 3.92 -2.97 8.77
C GLY A 145 2.51 -3.49 8.47
N PRO A 146 1.44 -2.71 8.72
CA PRO A 146 0.07 -3.12 8.39
C PRO A 146 -0.11 -3.46 6.91
N THR A 147 0.52 -2.70 6.02
CA THR A 147 0.50 -2.96 4.58
C THR A 147 1.18 -4.29 4.23
N PHE A 148 2.36 -4.58 4.80
CA PHE A 148 3.03 -5.87 4.62
C PHE A 148 2.21 -7.06 5.13
N VAL A 149 1.53 -6.90 6.27
CA VAL A 149 0.67 -7.95 6.84
C VAL A 149 -0.54 -8.21 5.95
N LEU A 150 -1.26 -7.17 5.54
CA LEU A 150 -2.41 -7.32 4.65
C LEU A 150 -2.02 -7.93 3.32
N TYR A 151 -0.89 -7.51 2.77
CA TYR A 151 -0.38 -8.04 1.52
C TYR A 151 0.06 -9.50 1.62
N THR A 152 0.68 -9.89 2.74
CA THR A 152 0.95 -11.30 3.04
C THR A 152 -0.35 -12.10 3.09
N LEU A 153 -1.37 -11.58 3.79
CA LEU A 153 -2.67 -12.22 3.85
C LEU A 153 -3.26 -12.39 2.45
N THR A 154 -3.12 -11.41 1.57
CA THR A 154 -3.50 -11.52 0.15
C THR A 154 -2.78 -12.67 -0.55
N VAL A 155 -1.47 -12.75 -0.45
CA VAL A 155 -0.65 -13.81 -1.06
C VAL A 155 -1.11 -15.17 -0.53
N VAL A 156 -1.20 -15.34 0.78
CA VAL A 156 -1.61 -16.60 1.42
C VAL A 156 -3.00 -17.01 0.97
N LEU A 157 -3.97 -16.08 0.93
CA LEU A 157 -5.33 -16.38 0.48
C LEU A 157 -5.38 -16.76 -1.00
N ILE A 158 -4.74 -15.97 -1.88
CA ILE A 158 -4.78 -16.22 -3.33
C ILE A 158 -4.10 -17.56 -3.66
N TYR A 159 -2.87 -17.73 -3.19
CA TYR A 159 -2.06 -18.88 -3.55
C TYR A 159 -2.45 -20.12 -2.77
N GLY A 160 -2.94 -19.97 -1.53
CA GLY A 160 -3.52 -21.07 -0.77
C GLY A 160 -4.77 -21.63 -1.46
N ILE A 161 -5.69 -20.77 -1.90
CA ILE A 161 -6.87 -21.23 -2.64
C ILE A 161 -6.48 -21.89 -3.97
N LYS A 162 -5.54 -21.30 -4.73
CA LYS A 162 -5.03 -21.92 -5.97
C LYS A 162 -4.35 -23.27 -5.73
N PHE A 163 -3.61 -23.39 -4.64
CA PHE A 163 -3.00 -24.65 -4.22
C PHE A 163 -4.09 -25.70 -3.94
N LEU A 164 -5.13 -25.36 -3.17
CA LEU A 164 -6.26 -26.26 -2.91
C LEU A 164 -6.97 -26.74 -4.19
N PHE A 165 -7.04 -25.88 -5.22
CA PHE A 165 -7.55 -26.26 -6.53
C PHE A 165 -6.66 -27.26 -7.26
N ILE A 166 -5.35 -27.03 -7.30
CA ILE A 166 -4.38 -27.92 -7.96
C ILE A 166 -4.43 -29.33 -7.36
N PHE A 167 -4.56 -29.45 -6.04
CA PHE A 167 -4.63 -30.76 -5.37
C PHE A 167 -6.01 -31.42 -5.43
N GLY A 168 -6.96 -30.85 -6.18
CA GLY A 168 -8.28 -31.45 -6.34
C GLY A 168 -9.02 -31.59 -5.01
N TRP A 169 -8.83 -30.68 -4.05
CA TRP A 169 -9.67 -30.68 -2.84
C TRP A 169 -11.02 -29.98 -3.08
N VAL A 170 -11.15 -29.27 -4.19
CA VAL A 170 -12.36 -28.60 -4.64
C VAL A 170 -12.74 -29.13 -6.04
N VAL A 171 -13.25 -30.36 -6.12
CA VAL A 171 -13.46 -31.08 -7.41
C VAL A 171 -14.82 -30.79 -8.06
N ASN A 172 -15.78 -30.17 -7.37
CA ASN A 172 -17.10 -29.95 -7.96
C ASN A 172 -17.16 -28.59 -8.70
N ASP A 173 -17.73 -28.55 -9.91
CA ASP A 173 -17.80 -27.33 -10.75
C ASP A 173 -18.51 -26.15 -10.08
N VAL A 174 -19.53 -26.43 -9.26
CA VAL A 174 -20.30 -25.41 -8.53
C VAL A 174 -19.44 -24.74 -7.44
N PRO A 175 -18.76 -25.47 -6.53
CA PRO A 175 -17.86 -24.84 -5.57
C PRO A 175 -16.67 -24.13 -6.20
N THR A 176 -16.18 -24.52 -7.38
CA THR A 176 -15.08 -23.81 -8.05
C THR A 176 -15.47 -22.38 -8.43
N LYS A 177 -16.65 -22.18 -9.04
CA LYS A 177 -17.14 -20.84 -9.39
C LYS A 177 -17.38 -19.98 -8.15
N ILE A 178 -18.00 -20.57 -7.11
CA ILE A 178 -18.28 -19.87 -5.84
C ILE A 178 -16.96 -19.48 -5.15
N ALA A 179 -15.98 -20.39 -5.09
CA ALA A 179 -14.68 -20.14 -4.49
C ALA A 179 -13.91 -19.04 -5.24
N PHE A 180 -13.98 -19.00 -6.58
CA PHE A 180 -13.38 -17.92 -7.36
C PHE A 180 -14.06 -16.56 -7.11
N MET A 181 -15.39 -16.51 -7.03
CA MET A 181 -16.12 -15.29 -6.66
C MET A 181 -15.76 -14.82 -5.25
N LEU A 182 -15.74 -15.73 -4.28
CA LEU A 182 -15.37 -15.44 -2.90
C LEU A 182 -13.92 -14.95 -2.80
N GLN A 183 -12.99 -15.59 -3.51
CA GLN A 183 -11.60 -15.17 -3.62
C GLN A 183 -11.48 -13.76 -4.18
N THR A 184 -12.22 -13.43 -5.25
CA THR A 184 -12.21 -12.10 -5.88
C THR A 184 -12.77 -11.04 -4.94
N LEU A 185 -13.84 -11.36 -4.21
CA LEU A 185 -14.44 -10.47 -3.21
C LEU A 185 -13.46 -10.22 -2.05
N LEU A 186 -12.88 -11.28 -1.48
CA LEU A 186 -11.89 -11.18 -0.41
C LEU A 186 -10.68 -10.36 -0.86
N LEU A 187 -10.18 -10.60 -2.08
CA LEU A 187 -9.08 -9.82 -2.66
C LEU A 187 -9.43 -8.34 -2.76
N SER A 188 -10.64 -8.02 -3.20
CA SER A 188 -11.13 -6.64 -3.29
C SER A 188 -11.19 -5.98 -1.90
N CYS A 189 -11.69 -6.69 -0.89
CA CYS A 189 -11.71 -6.23 0.50
C CYS A 189 -10.31 -5.96 1.05
N VAL A 190 -9.37 -6.88 0.85
CA VAL A 190 -7.98 -6.69 1.32
C VAL A 190 -7.30 -5.56 0.56
N ASN A 191 -7.53 -5.41 -0.74
CA ASN A 191 -6.99 -4.32 -1.54
C ASN A 191 -7.46 -2.95 -1.03
N ILE A 192 -8.75 -2.82 -0.68
CA ILE A 192 -9.30 -1.63 -0.02
C ILE A 192 -8.62 -1.44 1.35
N GLY A 193 -8.47 -2.51 2.12
CA GLY A 193 -7.76 -2.48 3.40
C GLY A 193 -6.34 -1.94 3.26
N ILE A 194 -5.59 -2.36 2.24
CA ILE A 194 -4.23 -1.87 1.99
C ILE A 194 -4.25 -0.36 1.73
N GLU A 195 -5.12 0.12 0.83
CA GLU A 195 -5.23 1.57 0.55
C GLU A 195 -5.61 2.36 1.82
N LEU A 196 -6.56 1.84 2.60
CA LEU A 196 -6.95 2.44 3.87
C LEU A 196 -5.79 2.47 4.87
N THR A 197 -4.98 1.41 4.97
CA THR A 197 -3.80 1.41 5.85
C THR A 197 -2.78 2.45 5.42
N VAL A 198 -2.49 2.56 4.12
CA VAL A 198 -1.56 3.57 3.59
C VAL A 198 -2.07 4.98 3.88
N ILE A 199 -3.34 5.26 3.61
CA ILE A 199 -3.94 6.58 3.85
C ILE A 199 -3.95 6.93 5.34
N THR A 200 -4.31 5.98 6.21
CA THR A 200 -4.44 6.23 7.66
C THR A 200 -3.09 6.36 8.36
N HIS A 201 -2.07 5.62 7.93
CA HIS A 201 -0.75 5.60 8.58
C HIS A 201 0.21 6.63 8.02
N HIS A 202 0.02 7.10 6.78
CA HIS A 202 0.86 8.13 6.19
C HIS A 202 0.35 9.54 6.58
N PRO A 203 1.11 10.35 7.35
CA PRO A 203 0.61 11.59 7.94
C PRO A 203 0.19 12.64 6.90
N MET A 204 0.95 12.78 5.79
CA MET A 204 0.56 13.72 4.73
C MET A 204 -0.68 13.26 3.95
N LEU A 205 -0.79 11.97 3.60
CA LEU A 205 -1.96 11.43 2.91
C LEU A 205 -3.19 11.53 3.79
N LYS A 206 -3.08 11.21 5.10
CA LYS A 206 -4.16 11.40 6.08
C LYS A 206 -4.67 12.84 6.08
N ARG A 207 -3.79 13.84 6.16
CA ARG A 207 -4.17 15.26 6.13
C ARG A 207 -4.89 15.62 4.83
N LYS A 208 -4.33 15.21 3.68
CA LYS A 208 -4.94 15.45 2.36
C LYS A 208 -6.30 14.76 2.21
N ALA A 209 -6.44 13.53 2.68
CA ALA A 209 -7.68 12.77 2.64
C ALA A 209 -8.76 13.41 3.53
N ILE A 210 -8.41 13.79 4.76
CA ILE A 210 -9.32 14.53 5.65
C ILE A 210 -9.74 15.86 5.00
N GLN A 211 -8.81 16.60 4.43
CA GLN A 211 -9.11 17.86 3.74
C GLN A 211 -10.03 17.65 2.53
N CYS A 212 -9.80 16.60 1.73
CA CYS A 212 -10.66 16.22 0.61
C CYS A 212 -12.07 15.89 1.09
N ILE A 213 -12.20 15.03 2.10
CA ILE A 213 -13.48 14.65 2.71
C ILE A 213 -14.23 15.89 3.24
N LEU A 214 -13.55 16.76 3.99
CA LEU A 214 -14.13 18.00 4.51
C LEU A 214 -14.58 18.94 3.38
N ASN A 215 -13.82 19.02 2.29
CA ASN A 215 -14.19 19.82 1.12
C ASN A 215 -15.41 19.24 0.39
N SER A 216 -15.50 17.92 0.25
CA SER A 216 -16.68 17.24 -0.29
C SER A 216 -17.93 17.50 0.56
N PHE A 217 -17.81 17.40 1.89
CA PHE A 217 -18.91 17.73 2.80
C PHE A 217 -19.32 19.20 2.74
N LYS A 218 -18.36 20.13 2.59
CA LYS A 218 -18.65 21.55 2.36
C LYS A 218 -19.38 21.78 1.02
N LEU A 219 -18.99 21.06 -0.03
CA LEU A 219 -19.66 21.12 -1.33
C LEU A 219 -21.12 20.66 -1.22
N CYS A 220 -21.37 19.56 -0.51
CA CYS A 220 -22.72 19.05 -0.22
C CYS A 220 -23.52 20.04 0.64
N ARG A 221 -22.87 20.79 1.54
CA ARG A 221 -23.52 21.83 2.35
C ARG A 221 -23.84 23.10 1.54
N LYS A 222 -23.02 23.42 0.54
CA LYS A 222 -23.24 24.56 -0.39
C LYS A 222 -24.41 24.33 -1.34
N PHE A 223 -24.76 23.07 -1.62
CA PHE A 223 -25.97 22.67 -2.35
C PHE A 223 -27.25 22.65 -1.49
N ARG A 224 -27.17 22.91 -0.18
CA ARG A 224 -28.31 22.83 0.75
C ARG A 224 -28.73 24.18 1.35
N VAL A 225 -28.37 25.29 0.70
CA VAL A 225 -28.88 26.62 1.05
C VAL A 225 -29.46 27.27 -0.20
N GLY A 226 -30.68 26.87 -0.54
CA GLY A 226 -31.65 27.86 -0.98
C GLY A 226 -32.05 28.67 0.25
N ASP A 227 -32.00 30.00 0.11
CA ASP A 227 -32.65 31.00 0.97
C ASP A 227 -32.40 30.90 2.49
N ALA A 228 -31.26 31.42 2.93
CA ALA A 228 -31.17 32.00 4.27
C ALA A 228 -30.35 33.29 4.19
N GLN A 229 -31.06 34.39 4.46
CA GLN A 229 -30.60 35.78 4.42
C GLN A 229 -29.26 35.99 5.14
N SER A 230 -28.42 36.80 4.50
CA SER A 230 -27.11 37.25 4.98
C SER A 230 -27.21 37.96 6.35
N LEU A 231 -26.57 37.39 7.38
CA LEU A 231 -26.19 38.11 8.59
C LEU A 231 -24.80 38.77 8.40
N PRO A 232 -24.59 39.98 8.91
CA PRO A 232 -23.37 40.76 8.67
C PRO A 232 -22.15 40.16 9.39
N ILE A 233 -21.04 40.14 8.67
CA ILE A 233 -19.73 39.68 9.12
C ILE A 233 -19.09 40.74 10.01
N ILE A 234 -18.92 40.44 11.30
CA ILE A 234 -18.04 41.20 12.20
C ILE A 234 -16.59 40.76 11.89
N LYS A 235 -15.76 41.72 11.45
CA LYS A 235 -14.33 41.50 11.20
C LYS A 235 -13.56 41.55 12.52
N PRO A 236 -12.75 40.53 12.87
CA PRO A 236 -11.78 40.65 13.95
C PRO A 236 -10.55 41.37 13.39
N LYS A 237 -10.59 42.71 13.41
CA LYS A 237 -9.39 43.52 13.63
C LYS A 237 -9.24 43.64 15.15
N ASP A 238 -8.01 43.64 15.62
CA ASP A 238 -7.64 43.95 17.01
C ASP A 238 -7.68 42.77 17.99
N LEU A 239 -6.87 41.74 17.73
CA LEU A 239 -6.25 40.95 18.80
C LEU A 239 -4.95 40.34 18.26
N PHE A 240 -3.88 40.49 19.02
CA PHE A 240 -2.47 40.13 18.77
C PHE A 240 -1.56 41.24 18.25
N GLY A 241 -1.30 42.21 19.13
CA GLY A 241 0.06 42.63 19.40
C GLY A 241 0.63 41.73 20.50
N GLU A 242 1.43 40.73 20.13
CA GLU A 242 2.36 40.06 21.05
C GLU A 242 3.71 39.94 20.34
N GLU A 243 4.76 40.28 21.09
CA GLU A 243 6.14 40.40 20.66
C GLU A 243 6.66 39.13 19.99
N LEU A 244 7.25 39.32 18.81
CA LEU A 244 8.04 38.31 18.12
C LEU A 244 9.33 38.05 18.90
N ILE A 245 9.27 37.19 19.90
CA ILE A 245 10.47 36.54 20.44
C ILE A 245 10.98 35.64 19.32
N ILE A 246 12.11 36.02 18.70
CA ILE A 246 12.82 35.21 17.73
C ILE A 246 13.43 34.01 18.47
N ARG A 247 12.60 33.00 18.74
CA ARG A 247 13.07 31.64 19.01
C ARG A 247 13.64 31.09 17.71
N SER A 248 14.71 30.30 17.82
CA SER A 248 15.29 29.69 16.62
C SER A 248 14.20 28.82 15.97
N PRO A 249 13.99 28.93 14.64
CA PRO A 249 12.94 28.17 13.94
C PRO A 249 13.03 26.65 14.17
N THR A 250 14.22 26.18 14.53
CA THR A 250 14.53 24.79 14.86
C THR A 250 13.92 24.34 16.19
N GLU A 251 14.01 25.11 17.27
CA GLU A 251 13.47 24.67 18.56
C GLU A 251 11.95 24.60 18.57
N ASP A 252 11.27 25.57 17.94
CA ASP A 252 9.82 25.53 17.79
C ASP A 252 9.38 24.37 16.88
N TYR A 253 10.14 24.05 15.83
CA TYR A 253 9.89 22.86 15.02
C TYR A 253 10.01 21.56 15.84
N PHE A 254 11.03 21.44 16.70
CA PHE A 254 11.20 20.27 17.56
C PHE A 254 10.18 20.19 18.68
N ASN A 255 9.74 21.32 19.24
CA ASN A 255 8.66 21.36 20.25
C ASN A 255 7.30 21.00 19.64
N ILE A 256 7.01 21.47 18.41
CA ILE A 256 5.81 21.07 17.66
C ILE A 256 5.85 19.57 17.36
N LEU A 257 7.02 19.02 17.00
CA LEU A 257 7.19 17.58 16.81
C LEU A 257 7.00 16.81 18.11
N ALA A 258 7.62 17.23 19.21
CA ALA A 258 7.50 16.58 20.52
C ALA A 258 6.04 16.56 21.02
N LYS A 259 5.33 17.69 20.87
CA LYS A 259 3.92 17.84 21.28
C LYS A 259 2.94 17.09 20.37
N ALA A 260 3.30 16.88 19.11
CA ALA A 260 2.53 16.00 18.22
C ALA A 260 2.74 14.51 18.51
N TRP A 261 3.73 14.17 19.35
CA TRP A 261 4.17 12.80 19.62
C TRP A 261 3.86 12.34 21.06
N SER A 262 3.43 13.25 21.95
CA SER A 262 2.73 12.94 23.21
C SER A 262 1.24 12.71 22.97
#